data_AF-A0AAN7HW63-F1
#
_entry.id   AF-A0AAN7HW63-F1
#
_cell.length_a   1.000
_cell.length_b   1.000
_cell.length_c   1.000
_cell.angle_alpha   90.00
_cell.angle_beta   90.00
_cell.angle_gamma   90.00
#
_symmetry.space_group_name_H-M   'P 1'
#
loop_
_entity.id
_entity.type
_entity.pdbx_description
1 polymer ?
#
loop_
_entity_poly.entity_id
_entity_poly.type
_entity_poly.pdbx_seq_one_letter_code
_entity_poly.pdbx_strand_id
1 'polypeptide(L)'
;MLRNILQDPTVEKVYCCVRGKDHQLKDRLLKTFESRSLGTSLLITDHLEVLPMRFNEPFLGLTKQHYYQLKKEVTIVQHCAWLLNFNMPIDHFDKECIQPFYNLLKFAYNEVNPMHVHFVSSVSASALSGPVIAEEPLPLDSHVAMNIGYSQSKCVVEILLNYLTAEKKTFLATSSVLVKSVVTL
;
A
#
# COMPACT_ATOMS: atom_id res chain seq x y z
N MET A 1 -3.13 5.14 11.00
CA MET A 1 -3.95 4.98 9.77
C MET A 1 -5.24 4.21 10.07
N LEU A 2 -5.21 2.89 10.23
CA LEU A 2 -6.43 2.07 10.42
C LEU A 2 -7.39 2.58 11.51
N ARG A 3 -6.88 2.90 12.72
CA ARG A 3 -7.70 3.48 13.80
C ARG A 3 -8.55 4.66 13.32
N ASN A 4 -7.94 5.60 12.59
CA ASN A 4 -8.63 6.82 12.18
C ASN A 4 -9.69 6.51 11.12
N ILE A 5 -9.40 5.58 10.20
CA ILE A 5 -10.37 5.12 9.17
C ILE A 5 -11.58 4.46 9.84
N LEU A 6 -11.36 3.61 10.86
CA LEU A 6 -12.44 2.96 11.60
C LEU A 6 -13.31 3.92 12.41
N GLN A 7 -12.83 5.13 12.67
CA GLN A 7 -13.56 6.17 13.40
C GLN A 7 -14.24 7.18 12.46
N ASP A 8 -14.00 7.08 11.15
CA ASP A 8 -14.54 8.00 10.17
C ASP A 8 -15.97 7.55 9.78
N PRO A 9 -17.01 8.33 10.10
CA PRO A 9 -18.39 7.95 9.81
C PRO A 9 -18.73 7.97 8.31
N THR A 10 -17.86 8.52 7.47
CA THR A 10 -18.03 8.52 6.00
C THR A 10 -17.57 7.21 5.36
N VAL A 11 -16.86 6.36 6.10
CA VAL A 11 -16.37 5.07 5.63
C VAL A 11 -17.37 3.97 5.96
N GLU A 12 -18.01 3.43 4.94
CA GLU A 12 -19.00 2.36 5.10
C GLU A 12 -18.38 1.03 5.54
N LYS A 13 -17.25 0.63 4.95
CA LYS A 13 -16.58 -0.65 5.24
C LYS A 13 -15.07 -0.56 5.06
N VAL A 14 -14.34 -1.27 5.91
CA VAL A 14 -12.88 -1.35 5.92
C VAL A 14 -12.42 -2.79 5.69
N TYR A 15 -11.66 -2.99 4.62
CA TYR A 15 -10.97 -4.24 4.33
C TYR A 15 -9.50 -4.12 4.74
N CYS A 16 -9.11 -4.76 5.85
CA CYS A 16 -7.75 -4.70 6.37
C CYS A 16 -6.96 -5.96 5.98
N CYS A 17 -6.07 -5.82 5.00
CA CYS A 17 -5.17 -6.90 4.59
C CYS A 17 -3.98 -7.03 5.56
N VAL A 18 -3.82 -8.19 6.18
CA VAL A 18 -2.78 -8.50 7.17
C VAL A 18 -1.94 -9.68 6.69
N ARG A 19 -0.62 -9.61 6.86
CA ARG A 19 0.28 -10.74 6.57
C ARG A 19 0.06 -11.86 7.58
N GLY A 20 -0.03 -13.11 7.13
CA GLY A 20 -0.14 -14.27 8.01
C GLY A 20 -1.10 -15.33 7.48
N LYS A 21 -1.28 -16.40 8.28
CA LYS A 21 -2.30 -17.43 8.02
C LYS A 21 -3.66 -16.93 8.49
N ASP A 22 -4.73 -17.45 7.90
CA ASP A 22 -6.09 -16.93 8.12
C ASP A 22 -6.52 -16.94 9.60
N HIS A 23 -6.16 -17.99 10.34
CA HIS A 23 -6.44 -18.09 11.78
C HIS A 23 -5.64 -17.10 12.66
N GLN A 24 -4.62 -16.42 12.11
CA GLN A 24 -3.74 -15.52 12.86
C GLN A 24 -4.07 -14.04 12.64
N LEU A 25 -4.88 -13.71 11.63
CA LEU A 25 -4.99 -12.33 11.15
C LEU A 25 -5.58 -11.39 12.21
N LYS A 26 -6.69 -11.81 12.84
CA LYS A 26 -7.34 -11.05 13.91
C LYS A 26 -6.43 -10.88 15.12
N ASP A 27 -5.78 -11.96 15.58
CA ASP A 27 -4.87 -11.92 16.72
C ASP A 27 -3.67 -10.99 16.49
N ARG A 28 -3.11 -11.00 15.27
CA ARG A 28 -2.03 -10.08 14.89
C ARG A 28 -2.49 -8.64 14.94
N LEU A 29 -3.70 -8.36 14.46
CA LEU A 29 -4.27 -7.02 14.48
C LEU A 29 -4.56 -6.54 15.91
N LEU A 30 -5.11 -7.41 16.77
CA LEU A 30 -5.34 -7.14 18.19
C LEU A 30 -4.03 -6.80 18.91
N LYS A 31 -3.00 -7.65 18.80
CA LYS A 31 -1.66 -7.41 19.40
C LYS A 31 -1.04 -6.10 18.91
N THR A 32 -1.27 -5.75 17.64
CA THR A 32 -0.80 -4.49 17.04
C THR A 32 -1.47 -3.27 17.68
N PHE A 33 -2.76 -3.36 18.01
CA PHE A 33 -3.49 -2.29 18.70
C PHE A 33 -3.06 -2.18 20.16
N GLU A 34 -2.97 -3.31 20.88
CA GLU A 34 -2.54 -3.37 22.28
C GLU A 34 -1.13 -2.81 22.47
N SER A 35 -0.17 -3.24 21.65
CA SER A 35 1.22 -2.76 21.72
C SER A 35 1.38 -1.27 21.46
N ARG A 36 0.38 -0.63 20.85
CA ARG A 36 0.35 0.81 20.56
C ARG A 36 -0.64 1.57 21.44
N SER A 37 -1.16 0.94 22.49
CA SER A 37 -2.16 1.51 23.41
C SER A 37 -3.39 2.07 22.68
N LEU A 38 -3.80 1.42 21.59
CA LEU A 38 -5.01 1.76 20.83
C LEU A 38 -6.19 0.93 21.35
N GLY A 39 -7.38 1.52 21.35
CA GLY A 39 -8.61 0.83 21.79
C GLY A 39 -8.94 -0.37 20.90
N THR A 40 -8.79 -1.58 21.43
CA THR A 40 -9.10 -2.83 20.74
C THR A 40 -10.59 -3.02 20.48
N SER A 41 -11.45 -2.32 21.21
CA SER A 41 -12.89 -2.26 20.95
C SER A 41 -13.23 -1.77 19.53
N LEU A 42 -12.36 -0.96 18.92
CA LEU A 42 -12.50 -0.52 17.52
C LEU A 42 -12.41 -1.67 16.51
N LEU A 43 -11.85 -2.82 16.90
CA LEU A 43 -11.73 -4.00 16.05
C LEU A 43 -12.96 -4.93 16.13
N ILE A 44 -13.86 -4.68 17.09
CA ILE A 44 -15.08 -5.46 17.30
C ILE A 44 -16.23 -4.70 16.63
N THR A 45 -16.33 -4.82 15.30
CA THR A 45 -17.34 -4.13 14.49
C THR A 45 -17.59 -4.85 13.18
N ASP A 46 -18.82 -4.78 12.68
CA ASP A 46 -19.19 -5.33 11.37
C ASP A 46 -18.62 -4.48 10.20
N HIS A 47 -18.17 -3.26 10.49
CA HIS A 47 -17.52 -2.36 9.54
C HIS A 47 -16.10 -2.78 9.18
N LEU A 48 -15.50 -3.77 9.86
CA LEU A 48 -14.14 -4.24 9.64
C LEU A 48 -14.10 -5.70 9.22
N GLU A 49 -13.51 -5.94 8.05
CA GLU A 49 -13.17 -7.28 7.59
C GLU A 49 -11.65 -7.43 7.49
N VAL A 50 -11.10 -8.48 8.10
CA VAL A 50 -9.66 -8.76 8.10
C VAL A 50 -9.36 -9.84 7.07
N LEU A 51 -8.50 -9.52 6.11
CA LEU A 51 -8.16 -10.37 4.97
C LEU A 51 -6.67 -10.73 4.96
N PRO A 52 -6.28 -11.88 4.38
CA PRO A 52 -4.88 -12.20 4.22
C PRO A 52 -4.25 -11.35 3.11
N MET A 53 -3.04 -10.83 3.35
CA MET A 53 -2.27 -10.11 2.34
C MET A 53 -1.50 -11.08 1.43
N ARG A 54 -2.13 -11.53 0.34
CA ARG A 54 -1.57 -12.51 -0.62
C ARG A 54 -1.57 -11.99 -2.05
N PHE A 55 -1.04 -10.79 -2.27
CA PHE A 55 -1.17 -10.10 -3.56
C PHE A 55 -0.39 -10.73 -4.73
N ASN A 56 0.49 -11.69 -4.46
CA ASN A 56 1.15 -12.50 -5.50
C ASN A 56 0.31 -13.70 -5.97
N GLU A 57 -0.77 -14.04 -5.27
CA GLU A 57 -1.64 -15.14 -5.64
C GLU A 57 -2.73 -14.69 -6.64
N PRO A 58 -3.26 -15.61 -7.47
CA PRO A 58 -4.43 -15.33 -8.30
C PRO A 58 -5.57 -14.75 -7.47
N PHE A 59 -6.24 -13.71 -7.99
CA PHE A 59 -7.33 -13.02 -7.29
C PHE A 59 -6.93 -12.53 -5.88
N LEU A 60 -5.66 -12.17 -5.69
CA LEU A 60 -5.08 -11.71 -4.40
C LEU A 60 -5.21 -12.75 -3.28
N GLY A 61 -5.31 -14.03 -3.63
CA GLY A 61 -5.51 -15.14 -2.69
C GLY A 61 -6.95 -15.30 -2.21
N LEU A 62 -7.91 -14.62 -2.84
CA LEU A 62 -9.33 -14.69 -2.53
C LEU A 62 -10.07 -15.63 -3.49
N THR A 63 -11.29 -16.01 -3.12
CA THR A 63 -12.21 -16.64 -4.09
C THR A 63 -12.57 -15.63 -5.18
N LYS A 64 -12.87 -16.11 -6.39
CA LYS A 64 -13.29 -15.23 -7.50
C LYS A 64 -14.48 -14.36 -7.13
N GLN A 65 -15.49 -14.95 -6.48
CA GLN A 65 -16.68 -14.23 -6.04
C GLN A 65 -16.31 -13.08 -5.10
N HIS A 66 -15.47 -13.35 -4.10
CA HIS A 66 -15.07 -12.35 -3.13
C HIS A 66 -14.21 -11.25 -3.76
N TYR A 67 -13.27 -11.61 -4.64
CA TYR A 67 -12.46 -10.64 -5.39
C TYR A 67 -13.33 -9.66 -6.20
N TYR A 68 -14.33 -10.16 -6.93
CA TYR A 68 -15.22 -9.31 -7.73
C TYR A 68 -16.23 -8.52 -6.88
N GLN A 69 -16.59 -9.02 -5.69
CA GLN A 69 -17.34 -8.25 -4.71
C GLN A 69 -16.52 -7.03 -4.24
N LEU A 70 -15.29 -7.27 -3.78
CA LEU A 70 -14.37 -6.20 -3.36
C LEU A 70 -14.11 -5.20 -4.48
N LYS A 71 -14.01 -5.67 -5.73
CA LYS A 71 -13.81 -4.79 -6.89
C LYS A 71 -14.96 -3.79 -7.10
N LYS A 72 -16.15 -4.08 -6.59
CA LYS A 72 -17.33 -3.20 -6.63
C LYS A 72 -17.45 -2.30 -5.39
N GLU A 73 -17.02 -2.79 -4.23
CA GLU A 73 -17.20 -2.10 -2.96
C GLU A 73 -16.02 -1.17 -2.60
N VAL A 74 -14.79 -1.54 -2.96
CA VAL A 74 -13.62 -0.74 -2.62
C VAL A 74 -13.54 0.49 -3.52
N THR A 75 -13.48 1.65 -2.89
CA THR A 75 -13.32 2.96 -3.55
C THR A 75 -11.91 3.54 -3.40
N ILE A 76 -11.23 3.19 -2.30
CA ILE A 76 -9.91 3.72 -1.94
C ILE A 76 -9.02 2.58 -1.45
N VAL A 77 -7.79 2.53 -1.95
CA VAL A 77 -6.72 1.63 -1.52
C VAL A 77 -5.63 2.45 -0.82
N GLN A 78 -5.41 2.21 0.47
CA GLN A 78 -4.30 2.82 1.23
C GLN A 78 -3.20 1.78 1.45
N HIS A 79 -2.15 1.84 0.64
CA HIS A 79 -1.05 0.89 0.70
C HIS A 79 0.15 1.46 1.47
N CYS A 80 0.26 1.04 2.73
CA CYS A 80 1.41 1.35 3.59
C CYS A 80 2.33 0.14 3.84
N ALA A 81 1.89 -1.08 3.48
CA ALA A 81 2.64 -2.30 3.75
C ALA A 81 3.82 -2.46 2.78
N TRP A 82 5.04 -2.33 3.29
CA TRP A 82 6.28 -2.50 2.53
C TRP A 82 7.32 -3.20 3.41
N LEU A 83 8.13 -4.08 2.82
CA LEU A 83 9.26 -4.67 3.53
C LEU A 83 10.22 -3.55 3.98
N LEU A 84 10.61 -3.54 5.24
CA LEU A 84 11.61 -2.61 5.77
C LEU A 84 12.90 -3.39 6.04
N ASN A 85 13.74 -3.52 5.03
CA ASN A 85 15.03 -4.21 5.13
C ASN A 85 16.10 -3.50 4.28
N PHE A 86 16.99 -2.76 4.93
CA PHE A 86 18.00 -1.96 4.24
C PHE A 86 19.17 -2.78 3.66
N ASN A 87 19.26 -4.08 4.00
CA ASN A 87 20.33 -4.97 3.56
C ASN A 87 19.96 -5.82 2.34
N MET A 88 18.70 -5.78 1.90
CA MET A 88 18.25 -6.58 0.76
C MET A 88 18.45 -5.84 -0.56
N PRO A 89 18.86 -6.54 -1.62
CA PRO A 89 18.99 -5.98 -2.96
C PRO A 89 17.61 -5.72 -3.61
N ILE A 90 17.57 -4.90 -4.65
CA ILE A 90 16.31 -4.50 -5.29
C ILE A 90 15.53 -5.66 -5.92
N ASP A 91 16.19 -6.70 -6.42
CA ASP A 91 15.54 -7.90 -6.97
C ASP A 91 14.77 -8.69 -5.89
N HIS A 92 15.15 -8.59 -4.62
CA HIS A 92 14.36 -9.10 -3.51
C HIS A 92 13.08 -8.27 -3.33
N PHE A 93 13.19 -6.94 -3.38
CA PHE A 93 12.03 -6.04 -3.31
C PHE A 93 11.11 -6.15 -4.52
N ASP A 94 11.64 -6.49 -5.69
CA ASP A 94 10.85 -6.76 -6.89
C ASP A 94 9.83 -7.88 -6.62
N LYS A 95 10.31 -9.00 -6.08
CA LYS A 95 9.48 -10.17 -5.75
C LYS A 95 8.55 -9.94 -4.57
N GLU A 96 9.08 -9.35 -3.49
CA GLU A 96 8.37 -9.23 -2.22
C GLU A 96 7.43 -8.03 -2.13
N CYS A 97 7.66 -6.98 -2.92
CA CYS A 97 6.93 -5.71 -2.79
C CYS A 97 6.40 -5.17 -4.13
N ILE A 98 7.26 -4.98 -5.14
CA ILE A 98 6.88 -4.31 -6.39
C ILE A 98 5.86 -5.15 -7.18
N GLN A 99 6.16 -6.43 -7.42
CA GLN A 99 5.26 -7.34 -8.12
C GLN A 99 3.89 -7.51 -7.41
N PRO A 100 3.81 -7.72 -6.09
CA PRO A 100 2.52 -7.77 -5.40
C PRO A 100 1.79 -6.42 -5.41
N PHE A 101 2.51 -5.30 -5.31
CA PHE A 101 1.90 -3.96 -5.45
C PHE A 101 1.32 -3.74 -6.84
N TYR A 102 2.02 -4.15 -7.90
CA TYR A 102 1.51 -4.09 -9.27
C TYR A 102 0.24 -4.94 -9.46
N ASN A 103 0.14 -6.10 -8.79
CA ASN A 103 -1.09 -6.90 -8.78
C ASN A 103 -2.25 -6.17 -8.07
N LEU A 104 -1.96 -5.45 -6.98
CA LEU A 104 -2.95 -4.61 -6.32
C LEU A 104 -3.41 -3.44 -7.20
N LEU A 105 -2.50 -2.82 -7.97
CA LEU A 105 -2.87 -1.79 -8.95
C LEU A 105 -3.82 -2.33 -10.03
N LYS A 106 -3.59 -3.54 -10.53
CA LYS A 106 -4.51 -4.21 -11.48
C LYS A 106 -5.88 -4.50 -10.87
N PHE A 107 -5.95 -4.81 -9.58
CA PHE A 107 -7.21 -4.95 -8.87
C PHE A 107 -7.94 -3.60 -8.77
N ALA A 108 -7.20 -2.55 -8.41
CA ALA A 108 -7.70 -1.19 -8.22
C ALA A 108 -8.22 -0.54 -9.52
N TYR A 109 -7.77 -1.04 -10.66
CA TYR A 109 -8.23 -0.58 -11.97
C TYR A 109 -9.66 -1.03 -12.30
N ASN A 110 -10.52 -0.06 -12.62
CA ASN A 110 -11.80 -0.21 -13.30
C ASN A 110 -11.83 0.75 -14.49
N GLU A 111 -12.45 0.35 -15.61
CA GLU A 111 -12.62 1.25 -16.76
C GLU A 111 -13.45 2.49 -16.42
N VAL A 112 -14.44 2.31 -15.54
CA VAL A 112 -15.30 3.38 -15.01
C VAL A 112 -15.07 3.46 -13.51
N ASN A 113 -14.82 4.67 -13.00
CA ASN A 113 -14.56 4.95 -11.58
C ASN A 113 -13.45 4.04 -11.00
N PRO A 114 -12.20 4.18 -11.48
CA PRO A 114 -11.07 3.46 -10.92
C PRO A 114 -10.86 3.85 -9.43
N MET A 115 -10.33 2.92 -8.62
CA MET A 115 -10.14 3.18 -7.19
C MET A 115 -9.04 4.22 -6.97
N HIS A 116 -9.16 5.04 -5.93
CA HIS A 116 -8.07 5.94 -5.55
C HIS A 116 -6.97 5.15 -4.83
N VAL A 117 -5.73 5.22 -5.31
CA VAL A 117 -4.61 4.49 -4.68
C VAL A 117 -3.65 5.46 -4.00
N HIS A 118 -3.54 5.34 -2.69
CA HIS A 118 -2.58 6.10 -1.89
C HIS A 118 -1.41 5.20 -1.51
N PHE A 119 -0.21 5.58 -1.94
CA PHE A 119 1.02 4.87 -1.63
C PHE A 119 1.84 5.63 -0.59
N VAL A 120 2.24 4.95 0.48
CA VAL A 120 3.17 5.52 1.45
C VAL A 120 4.60 5.22 0.99
N SER A 121 5.27 6.25 0.47
CA SER A 121 6.66 6.17 0.04
C SER A 121 7.62 6.56 1.17
N SER A 122 8.90 6.75 0.84
CA SER A 122 9.95 7.14 1.77
C SER A 122 10.79 8.25 1.19
N VAL A 123 11.23 9.20 2.02
CA VAL A 123 12.20 10.22 1.63
C VAL A 123 13.49 9.63 1.04
N SER A 124 13.81 8.38 1.38
CA SER A 124 15.00 7.72 0.85
C SER A 124 14.92 7.45 -0.66
N ALA A 125 13.71 7.49 -1.24
CA ALA A 125 13.45 7.37 -2.67
C ALA A 125 13.97 8.58 -3.49
N SER A 126 14.15 9.74 -2.84
CA SER A 126 14.55 11.01 -3.46
C SER A 126 15.67 11.73 -2.72
N ALA A 127 16.28 11.08 -1.72
CA ALA A 127 17.26 11.69 -0.83
C ALA A 127 18.53 12.19 -1.54
N LEU A 128 18.80 11.73 -2.77
CA LEU A 128 19.94 12.14 -3.59
C LEU A 128 19.53 13.09 -4.75
N SER A 129 18.28 13.56 -4.81
CA SER A 129 17.82 14.55 -5.81
C SER A 129 18.48 15.92 -5.68
N GLY A 130 19.09 16.23 -4.53
CA GLY A 130 19.72 17.52 -4.26
C GLY A 130 19.54 18.00 -2.82
N PRO A 131 20.01 19.22 -2.50
CA PRO A 131 19.93 19.78 -1.14
C PRO A 131 18.50 20.15 -0.72
N VAL A 132 17.62 20.40 -1.69
CA VAL A 132 16.19 20.66 -1.50
C VAL A 132 15.43 19.65 -2.33
N ILE A 133 14.52 18.92 -1.70
CA ILE A 133 13.68 17.91 -2.35
C ILE A 133 12.29 18.53 -2.51
N ALA A 134 11.92 18.83 -3.76
CA ALA A 134 10.58 19.31 -4.08
C ALA A 134 9.54 18.19 -3.95
N GLU A 135 8.32 18.53 -3.53
CA GLU A 135 7.18 17.61 -3.51
C GLU A 135 6.55 17.52 -4.91
N GLU A 136 7.33 17.02 -5.87
CA GLU A 136 6.93 16.85 -7.26
C GLU A 136 7.22 15.43 -7.76
N PRO A 137 6.58 14.99 -8.85
CA PRO A 137 6.86 13.68 -9.45
C PRO A 137 8.36 13.43 -9.65
N LEU A 138 8.87 12.32 -9.12
CA LEU A 138 10.27 11.96 -9.29
C LEU A 138 10.62 11.79 -10.78
N PRO A 139 11.82 12.25 -11.20
CA PRO A 139 12.29 12.03 -12.56
C PRO A 139 12.50 10.53 -12.82
N LEU A 140 12.53 10.16 -14.10
CA LEU A 140 12.93 8.80 -14.53
C LEU A 140 14.45 8.62 -14.39
N ASP A 141 14.94 8.71 -13.15
CA ASP A 141 16.34 8.56 -12.79
C ASP A 141 16.43 7.84 -11.44
N SER A 142 17.08 6.67 -11.41
CA SER A 142 17.24 5.89 -10.18
C SER A 142 18.28 6.48 -9.23
N HIS A 143 19.14 7.39 -9.71
CA HIS A 143 20.25 7.97 -8.93
C HIS A 143 19.77 8.98 -7.88
N VAL A 144 18.50 9.41 -7.97
CA VAL A 144 17.84 10.23 -6.95
C VAL A 144 17.55 9.47 -5.66
N ALA A 145 17.50 8.14 -5.70
CA ALA A 145 17.29 7.31 -4.53
C ALA A 145 18.62 6.98 -3.83
N MET A 146 18.59 6.78 -2.50
CA MET A 146 19.76 6.21 -1.83
C MET A 146 20.13 4.85 -2.44
N ASN A 147 21.43 4.55 -2.50
CA ASN A 147 21.95 3.33 -3.10
C ASN A 147 21.76 2.07 -2.22
N ILE A 148 20.51 1.75 -1.89
CA ILE A 148 20.07 0.55 -1.17
C ILE A 148 18.75 0.05 -1.78
N GLY A 149 18.52 -1.26 -1.75
CA GLY A 149 17.36 -1.87 -2.42
C GLY A 149 16.01 -1.32 -1.94
N TYR A 150 15.89 -1.02 -0.64
CA TYR A 150 14.66 -0.41 -0.08
C TYR A 150 14.32 0.91 -0.77
N SER A 151 15.28 1.83 -0.85
CA SER A 151 15.09 3.16 -1.42
C SER A 151 14.83 3.11 -2.92
N GLN A 152 15.61 2.30 -3.64
CA GLN A 152 15.40 2.08 -5.06
C GLN A 152 14.01 1.50 -5.35
N SER A 153 13.53 0.55 -4.51
CA SER A 153 12.20 -0.04 -4.68
C SER A 153 11.08 0.99 -4.52
N LYS A 154 11.21 1.93 -3.58
CA LYS A 154 10.25 3.03 -3.40
C LYS A 154 10.27 3.98 -4.59
N CYS A 155 11.45 4.36 -5.07
CA CYS A 155 11.62 5.22 -6.24
C CYS A 155 10.98 4.60 -7.51
N VAL A 156 11.21 3.31 -7.77
CA VAL A 156 10.58 2.59 -8.89
C VAL A 156 9.05 2.68 -8.83
N VAL A 157 8.46 2.50 -7.65
CA VAL A 157 7.00 2.57 -7.48
C VAL A 157 6.47 3.98 -7.69
N GLU A 158 7.16 5.01 -7.21
CA GLU A 158 6.74 6.39 -7.45
C GLU A 158 6.78 6.75 -8.93
N ILE A 159 7.85 6.38 -9.63
CA ILE A 159 7.96 6.55 -11.08
C ILE A 159 6.83 5.80 -11.82
N LEU A 160 6.54 4.57 -11.41
CA LEU A 160 5.44 3.77 -11.98
C LEU A 160 4.09 4.47 -11.79
N LEU A 161 3.80 4.96 -10.59
CA LEU A 161 2.55 5.68 -10.30
C LEU A 161 2.45 6.95 -11.16
N ASN A 162 3.52 7.75 -11.23
CA ASN A 162 3.57 8.97 -12.06
C ASN A 162 3.29 8.65 -13.53
N TYR A 163 3.90 7.60 -14.07
CA TYR A 163 3.65 7.13 -15.42
C TYR A 163 2.18 6.75 -15.64
N LEU A 164 1.59 5.99 -14.72
CA LEU A 164 0.18 5.58 -14.81
C LEU A 164 -0.78 6.77 -14.72
N THR A 165 -0.49 7.79 -13.91
CA THR A 165 -1.33 8.99 -13.81
C THR A 165 -1.21 9.88 -15.05
N ALA A 166 0.01 10.10 -15.55
CA ALA A 166 0.28 11.06 -16.62
C ALA A 166 -0.14 10.52 -18.00
N GLU A 167 0.28 9.30 -18.34
CA GLU A 167 0.14 8.72 -19.68
C GLU A 167 -1.18 7.98 -19.87
N LYS A 168 -1.76 7.49 -18.77
CA LYS A 168 -2.95 6.64 -18.80
C LYS A 168 -4.09 7.28 -18.02
N LYS A 169 -4.45 8.55 -18.28
CA LYS A 169 -5.50 9.40 -17.64
C LYS A 169 -6.82 8.72 -17.16
N THR A 170 -7.05 7.47 -17.52
CA THR A 170 -8.07 6.53 -17.06
C THR A 170 -7.68 5.60 -15.89
N PHE A 171 -6.43 5.57 -15.41
CA PHE A 171 -5.94 4.41 -14.65
C PHE A 171 -6.19 4.43 -13.15
N LEU A 172 -6.01 5.56 -12.45
CA LEU A 172 -6.28 5.69 -11.02
C LEU A 172 -6.03 7.17 -10.65
N ALA A 173 -6.78 7.74 -9.70
CA ALA A 173 -6.28 8.93 -9.01
C ALA A 173 -5.33 8.45 -7.90
N THR A 174 -4.03 8.66 -8.12
CA THR A 174 -2.97 8.18 -7.24
C THR A 174 -2.31 9.33 -6.52
N SER A 175 -1.95 9.15 -5.25
CA SER A 175 -1.00 10.03 -4.60
C SER A 175 0.06 9.21 -3.84
N SER A 176 1.31 9.65 -3.93
CA SER A 176 2.38 9.20 -3.05
C SER A 176 2.54 10.21 -1.92
N VAL A 177 2.78 9.72 -0.71
CA VAL A 177 3.19 10.55 0.43
C VAL A 177 4.59 10.11 0.84
N LEU A 178 5.56 11.01 0.72
CA LEU A 178 6.93 10.79 1.19
C LEU A 178 6.95 10.87 2.72
N VAL A 179 7.31 9.76 3.38
CA VAL A 179 7.39 9.73 4.85
C VAL A 179 8.84 9.50 5.28
N LYS A 180 9.33 10.31 6.23
CA LYS A 180 10.68 10.17 6.82
C LYS A 180 10.83 8.89 7.63
N SER A 181 9.75 8.44 8.27
CA SER A 181 9.70 7.21 9.06
C SER A 181 8.29 6.65 9.05
N VAL A 182 8.07 5.52 8.37
CA VAL A 182 6.83 4.75 8.51
C VAL A 182 7.13 3.62 9.46
N VAL A 183 6.50 3.61 10.64
CA VAL A 183 6.38 2.37 11.42
C VAL A 183 5.36 1.52 10.70
N THR A 184 5.82 0.73 9.73
CA THR A 184 4.97 -0.14 8.92
C THR A 184 4.43 -1.30 9.76
N LEU A 185 3.17 -1.69 9.49
CA LEU A 185 2.42 -2.77 10.12
C LEU A 185 2.99 -4.18 9.84
#